data_AF-A0A1A8HYY1-F1
#
_entry.id   AF-A0A1A8HYY1-F1
#
_cell.length_a   1.000
_cell.length_b   1.000
_cell.length_c   1.000
_cell.angle_alpha   90.00
_cell.angle_beta   90.00
_cell.angle_gamma   90.00
#
_symmetry.space_group_name_H-M   'P 1'
#
loop_
_entity.id
_entity.type
_entity.pdbx_description
1 polymer ?
#
loop_
_entity_poly.entity_id
_entity_poly.type
_entity_poly.pdbx_seq_one_letter_code
_entity_poly.pdbx_strand_id
1 'polypeptide(L)'
;LHAGGCNPTTKPHIKEECLVTVPCYKSIDTLPVEAKPVWHKQAIELEIEVTATEEPTYIPGPWQPCSRTCGVGTQRRTVKCQVMLSFSQSVADLPDDECEGEKPATSQPCYNKPCPGGLGHAGQEKEEEITHAGELYDWEYEGFTECSESCGGGVQGAVVICLNKQTRKTADQSLCESSRRPPQLLQDCNAEP
;
A
#
# COMPACT_ATOMS: atom_id res chain seq x y z
N LEU A 1 -5.63 16.08 -33.75
CA LEU A 1 -5.71 14.65 -34.14
C LEU A 1 -5.68 14.57 -35.66
N HIS A 2 -4.51 14.27 -36.24
CA HIS A 2 -4.26 13.38 -37.38
C HIS A 2 -2.75 13.30 -37.61
N ALA A 3 -2.30 12.10 -37.93
CA ALA A 3 -0.92 11.63 -38.00
C ALA A 3 -0.18 12.09 -39.27
N GLY A 4 1.15 12.05 -39.23
CA GLY A 4 1.97 12.22 -40.43
C GLY A 4 3.46 12.02 -40.15
N GLY A 5 3.92 10.76 -40.20
CA GLY A 5 5.34 10.42 -40.15
C GLY A 5 6.12 10.98 -41.35
N CYS A 6 7.34 11.45 -41.11
CA CYS A 6 8.20 12.00 -42.16
C CYS A 6 9.05 10.89 -42.80
N ASN A 7 8.74 10.57 -44.05
CA ASN A 7 9.39 9.56 -44.89
C ASN A 7 10.67 10.15 -45.51
N PRO A 8 11.82 9.43 -45.46
CA PRO A 8 13.13 9.90 -45.93
C PRO A 8 13.24 10.26 -47.42
N THR A 9 12.22 10.03 -48.24
CA THR A 9 12.25 10.39 -49.68
C THR A 9 11.89 11.85 -49.98
N THR A 10 11.48 12.66 -48.99
CA THR A 10 11.00 14.04 -49.20
C THR A 10 11.92 15.11 -48.61
N LYS A 11 13.24 14.90 -48.66
CA LYS A 11 14.23 15.91 -48.21
C LYS A 11 14.32 17.07 -49.21
N PRO A 12 13.92 18.31 -48.85
CA PRO A 12 14.10 19.47 -49.72
C PRO A 12 15.59 19.77 -49.94
N HIS A 13 15.92 20.12 -51.18
CA HIS A 13 17.28 20.32 -51.71
C HIS A 13 17.80 21.75 -51.42
N ILE A 14 17.63 22.24 -50.19
CA ILE A 14 18.19 23.53 -49.77
C ILE A 14 19.34 23.26 -48.79
N LYS A 15 20.55 23.56 -49.26
CA LYS A 15 21.78 23.53 -48.49
C LYS A 15 22.03 24.97 -48.04
N GLU A 16 21.75 25.28 -46.79
CA GLU A 16 22.22 26.52 -46.18
C GLU A 16 23.50 26.21 -45.41
N GLU A 17 24.59 26.88 -45.81
CA GLU A 17 25.91 26.72 -45.21
C GLU A 17 25.95 27.56 -43.91
N CYS A 18 26.16 26.90 -42.77
CA CYS A 18 26.33 27.57 -41.49
C CYS A 18 27.63 28.39 -41.47
N LEU A 19 27.54 29.69 -41.78
CA LEU A 19 28.61 30.67 -41.58
C LEU A 19 28.62 31.18 -40.14
N VAL A 20 28.93 30.30 -39.19
CA VAL A 20 29.31 30.72 -37.83
C VAL A 20 30.74 30.28 -37.57
N THR A 21 31.68 31.14 -37.92
CA THR A 21 33.08 31.05 -37.50
C THR A 21 33.16 31.38 -36.01
N VAL A 22 33.02 30.37 -35.14
CA VAL A 22 33.33 30.52 -33.71
C VAL A 22 34.84 30.34 -33.53
N PRO A 23 35.62 31.39 -33.21
CA PRO A 23 37.05 31.26 -33.02
C PRO A 23 37.34 30.44 -31.76
N CYS A 24 38.14 29.38 -31.91
CA CYS A 24 38.73 28.66 -30.79
C CYS A 24 39.75 29.55 -30.07
N TYR A 25 39.70 29.51 -28.73
CA TYR A 25 40.67 30.02 -27.77
C TYR A 25 40.51 31.49 -27.33
N LYS A 26 39.94 31.65 -26.13
CA LYS A 26 40.26 32.79 -25.24
C LYS A 26 40.92 32.20 -23.99
N SER A 27 42.12 32.69 -23.70
CA SER A 27 42.86 32.38 -22.48
C SER A 27 42.05 32.76 -21.25
N ILE A 28 42.04 31.88 -20.25
CA ILE A 28 41.39 32.11 -18.96
C ILE A 28 42.23 33.14 -18.20
N ASP A 29 41.76 34.37 -18.13
CA ASP A 29 42.31 35.37 -17.21
C ASP A 29 41.88 34.97 -15.78
N THR A 30 42.81 34.40 -15.02
CA THR A 30 42.62 34.10 -13.60
C THR A 30 42.67 35.41 -12.82
N LEU A 31 41.50 36.01 -12.58
CA LEU A 31 41.36 37.04 -11.56
C LEU A 31 41.73 36.46 -10.18
N PRO A 32 42.35 37.23 -9.27
CA PRO A 32 42.69 36.72 -7.94
C PRO A 32 41.39 36.34 -7.22
N VAL A 33 41.32 35.11 -6.73
CA VAL A 33 40.26 34.68 -5.82
C VAL A 33 40.47 35.46 -4.53
N GLU A 34 39.76 36.57 -4.37
CA GLU A 34 39.63 37.22 -3.06
C GLU A 34 39.07 36.19 -2.10
N ALA A 35 39.92 35.75 -1.17
CA ALA A 35 39.50 34.92 -0.05
C ALA A 35 38.49 35.73 0.75
N LYS A 36 37.20 35.42 0.59
CA LYS A 36 36.15 35.94 1.47
C LYS A 36 36.61 35.67 2.91
N PRO A 37 36.71 36.72 3.75
CA PRO A 37 37.29 36.57 5.08
C PRO A 37 36.45 35.60 5.92
N VAL A 38 37.13 34.80 6.73
CA VAL A 38 36.61 33.64 7.49
C VAL A 38 35.39 33.98 8.37
N TRP A 39 35.21 35.24 8.75
CA TRP A 39 34.05 35.69 9.54
C TRP A 39 32.70 35.57 8.80
N HIS A 40 32.69 35.52 7.46
CA HIS A 40 31.44 35.33 6.72
C HIS A 40 30.77 33.98 7.00
N LYS A 41 31.55 32.97 7.42
CA LYS A 41 30.97 31.68 7.83
C LYS A 41 30.25 31.78 9.18
N GLN A 42 30.74 32.62 10.09
CA GLN A 42 30.16 32.83 11.41
C GLN A 42 28.85 33.63 11.35
N ALA A 43 28.74 34.59 10.43
CA ALA A 43 27.50 35.35 10.24
C ALA A 43 26.36 34.48 9.68
N ILE A 44 26.66 33.56 8.75
CA ILE A 44 25.67 32.61 8.22
C ILE A 44 25.24 31.59 9.28
N GLU A 45 26.13 31.19 10.18
CA GLU A 45 25.82 30.25 11.28
C GLU A 45 24.98 30.88 12.39
N LEU A 46 25.02 32.22 12.53
CA LEU A 46 24.19 33.01 13.44
C LEU A 46 22.85 33.45 12.83
N GLU A 47 22.73 33.49 11.50
CA GLU A 47 21.49 33.77 10.76
C GLU A 47 20.73 32.51 10.32
N ILE A 48 21.14 31.32 10.76
CA ILE A 48 20.19 30.23 10.90
C ILE A 48 19.28 30.62 12.07
N GLU A 49 18.39 31.57 11.82
CA GLU A 49 17.05 31.53 12.35
C GLU A 49 16.50 30.15 11.94
N VAL A 50 16.82 29.17 12.77
CA VAL A 50 15.94 28.05 12.99
C VAL A 50 14.67 28.76 13.42
N THR A 51 13.78 29.01 12.45
CA THR A 51 12.36 29.17 12.71
C THR A 51 11.95 27.83 13.33
N ALA A 52 12.35 27.63 14.58
CA ALA A 52 11.80 26.64 15.46
C ALA A 52 10.39 27.15 15.61
N THR A 53 9.47 26.53 14.87
CA THR A 53 8.06 26.69 15.18
C THR A 53 7.95 26.38 16.66
N GLU A 54 7.59 27.37 17.48
CA GLU A 54 7.38 27.24 18.93
C GLU A 54 6.17 26.35 19.25
N GLU A 55 5.65 25.67 18.24
CA GLU A 55 4.52 24.79 18.31
C GLU A 55 4.94 23.50 19.03
N PRO A 56 4.22 23.13 20.09
CA PRO A 56 4.48 21.90 20.82
C PRO A 56 4.14 20.69 19.94
N THR A 57 5.02 19.69 19.92
CA THR A 57 4.84 18.49 19.09
C THR A 57 4.95 17.21 19.90
N TYR A 58 4.23 16.17 19.46
CA TYR A 58 4.30 14.85 20.09
C TYR A 58 5.59 14.13 19.71
N ILE A 59 6.46 13.92 20.69
CA ILE A 59 7.73 13.22 20.52
C ILE A 59 7.62 11.80 21.09
N PRO A 60 7.67 10.75 20.24
CA PRO A 60 7.69 9.37 20.69
C PRO A 60 9.06 8.97 21.23
N GLY A 61 9.10 8.46 22.45
CA GLY A 61 10.29 7.84 23.04
C GLY A 61 10.60 6.45 22.47
N PRO A 62 11.69 5.82 22.94
CA PRO A 62 12.08 4.49 22.51
C PRO A 62 11.08 3.43 22.97
N TRP A 63 10.88 2.42 22.13
CA TRP A 63 10.10 1.23 22.50
C TRP A 63 10.79 0.49 23.64
N GLN A 64 10.00 0.18 24.66
CA GLN A 64 10.42 -0.71 25.74
C GLN A 64 10.57 -2.14 25.21
N PRO A 65 11.33 -3.00 25.91
CA PRO A 65 11.46 -4.41 25.54
C PRO A 65 10.08 -5.08 25.35
N CYS A 66 10.01 -6.00 24.40
CA CYS A 66 8.80 -6.74 24.12
C CYS A 66 8.31 -7.47 25.38
N SER A 67 6.99 -7.48 25.63
CA SER A 67 6.39 -8.14 26.80
C SER A 67 6.73 -9.63 26.90
N ARG A 68 7.06 -10.26 25.77
CA ARG A 68 7.51 -11.65 25.68
C ARG A 68 8.88 -11.68 25.01
N THR A 69 9.70 -12.65 25.39
CA THR A 69 11.01 -12.92 24.77
C THR A 69 10.93 -13.97 23.64
N CYS A 70 9.74 -14.56 23.44
CA CYS A 70 9.44 -15.51 22.38
C CYS A 70 7.99 -15.36 21.90
N GLY A 71 7.74 -15.66 20.63
CA GLY A 71 6.45 -15.50 19.98
C GLY A 71 6.01 -14.04 19.81
N VAL A 72 4.70 -13.86 19.61
CA VAL A 72 4.06 -12.54 19.47
C VAL A 72 3.85 -11.91 20.85
N GLY A 73 4.36 -10.70 21.04
CA GLY A 73 4.16 -9.89 22.23
C GLY A 73 3.75 -8.46 21.87
N THR A 74 3.80 -7.57 22.86
CA THR A 74 3.48 -6.15 22.69
C THR A 74 4.54 -5.32 23.38
N GLN A 75 5.04 -4.30 22.69
CA GLN A 75 5.95 -3.30 23.22
C GLN A 75 5.21 -2.00 23.45
N ARG A 76 5.62 -1.26 24.48
CA ARG A 76 5.05 0.05 24.84
C ARG A 76 6.11 1.13 24.72
N ARG A 77 5.71 2.36 24.39
CA ARG A 77 6.59 3.54 24.45
C ARG A 77 5.85 4.69 25.08
N THR A 78 6.61 5.60 25.67
CA THR A 78 6.08 6.88 26.16
C THR A 78 6.08 7.87 25.00
N VAL A 79 5.00 8.63 24.86
CA VAL A 79 4.92 9.77 23.95
C VAL A 79 4.73 10.99 24.84
N LYS A 80 5.57 12.00 24.65
CA LYS A 80 5.50 13.25 25.42
C LYS A 80 5.24 14.42 24.48
N CYS A 81 4.44 15.37 24.92
CA CYS A 81 4.34 16.66 24.27
C CYS A 81 5.56 17.51 24.64
N GLN A 82 6.32 17.97 23.65
CA GLN A 82 7.55 18.74 23.90
C GLN A 82 7.60 19.99 23.02
N VAL A 83 8.16 21.07 23.57
CA VAL A 83 8.40 22.34 22.87
C VAL A 83 9.87 22.76 23.01
N MET A 84 10.43 23.37 21.96
CA MET A 84 11.75 23.99 22.00
C MET A 84 11.60 25.46 22.41
N LEU A 85 12.10 25.82 23.59
CA LEU A 85 12.08 27.20 24.07
C LEU A 85 13.23 27.97 23.43
N SER A 86 12.91 28.92 22.54
CA SER A 86 13.87 29.75 21.80
C SER A 86 14.80 30.56 22.72
N PHE A 87 14.24 31.18 23.76
CA PHE A 87 14.96 32.02 24.73
C PHE A 87 16.04 31.26 25.53
N SER A 88 15.75 30.04 25.98
CA SER A 88 16.65 29.24 26.82
C SER A 88 17.36 28.11 26.06
N GLN A 89 17.06 27.95 24.77
CA GLN A 89 17.55 26.88 23.90
C GLN A 89 17.40 25.48 24.55
N SER A 90 16.24 25.24 25.17
CA SER A 90 15.97 24.04 25.96
C SER A 90 14.64 23.39 25.57
N VAL A 91 14.57 22.06 25.66
CA VAL A 91 13.33 21.31 25.47
C VAL A 91 12.57 21.22 26.79
N ALA A 92 11.28 21.56 26.76
CA ALA A 92 10.38 21.43 27.90
C ALA A 92 9.27 20.40 27.60
N ASP A 93 8.93 19.59 28.61
CA ASP A 93 7.78 18.68 28.58
C ASP A 93 6.50 19.46 28.93
N LEU A 94 5.45 19.29 28.12
CA LEU A 94 4.14 19.91 28.30
C LEU A 94 3.06 18.84 28.55
N PRO A 95 1.87 19.25 29.05
CA PRO A 95 0.68 18.40 29.04
C PRO A 95 0.31 17.95 27.62
N ASP A 96 -0.31 16.77 27.50
CA ASP A 96 -0.71 16.23 26.19
C ASP A 96 -1.69 17.17 25.45
N ASP A 97 -2.55 17.88 26.18
CA ASP A 97 -3.58 18.76 25.61
C ASP A 97 -3.01 19.97 24.85
N GLU A 98 -1.73 20.32 25.08
CA GLU A 98 -1.07 21.43 24.39
C GLU A 98 -0.61 21.03 22.98
N CYS A 99 -0.38 19.74 22.73
CA CYS A 99 0.02 19.26 21.42
C CYS A 99 -1.20 18.96 20.54
N GLU A 100 -1.33 19.71 19.44
CA GLU A 100 -2.35 19.46 18.43
C GLU A 100 -1.96 18.30 17.50
N GLY A 101 -2.96 17.55 17.04
CA GLY A 101 -2.78 16.46 16.06
C GLY A 101 -2.92 15.04 16.62
N GLU A 102 -2.64 14.05 15.78
CA GLU A 102 -2.79 12.64 16.15
C GLU A 102 -1.64 12.15 17.03
N LYS A 103 -1.98 11.73 18.26
CA LYS A 103 -1.00 11.16 19.19
C LYS A 103 -0.45 9.83 18.64
N PRO A 104 0.87 9.69 18.47
CA PRO A 104 1.48 8.44 18.04
C PRO A 104 1.11 7.24 18.92
N ALA A 105 1.05 6.05 18.33
CA ALA A 105 0.72 4.83 19.07
C ALA A 105 1.68 4.60 20.25
N THR A 106 1.13 4.39 21.43
CA THR A 106 1.88 4.07 22.67
C THR A 106 2.14 2.57 22.83
N SER A 107 1.54 1.74 21.97
CA SER A 107 1.60 0.28 22.00
C SER A 107 1.67 -0.28 20.58
N GLN A 108 2.53 -1.26 20.34
CA GLN A 108 2.68 -1.93 19.03
C GLN A 108 2.99 -3.43 19.23
N PRO A 109 2.53 -4.33 18.34
CA PRO A 109 2.98 -5.72 18.33
C PRO A 109 4.49 -5.83 18.08
N CYS A 110 5.12 -6.80 18.75
CA CYS A 110 6.52 -7.17 18.55
C CYS A 110 6.61 -8.69 18.32
N TYR A 111 7.51 -9.09 17.44
CA TYR A 111 7.68 -10.47 17.01
C TYR A 111 9.05 -10.96 17.44
N ASN A 112 9.08 -11.98 18.28
CA ASN A 112 10.31 -12.66 18.69
C ASN A 112 10.37 -14.05 18.07
N LYS A 113 11.53 -14.71 18.25
CA LYS A 113 11.70 -16.11 17.90
C LYS A 113 10.57 -16.98 18.46
N PRO A 114 10.12 -18.03 17.75
CA PRO A 114 9.13 -18.97 18.26
C PRO A 114 9.53 -19.52 19.63
N CYS A 115 8.55 -19.69 20.53
CA CYS A 115 8.82 -20.24 21.85
C CYS A 115 9.21 -21.72 21.73
N PRO A 116 10.39 -22.13 22.25
CA PRO A 116 10.78 -23.54 22.26
C PRO A 116 9.85 -24.29 23.22
N GLY A 117 8.94 -25.09 22.66
CA GLY A 117 7.96 -25.87 23.41
C GLY A 117 6.51 -25.35 23.38
N GLY A 118 6.23 -24.27 22.66
CA GLY A 118 4.86 -23.79 22.46
C GLY A 118 4.29 -24.29 21.13
N LEU A 119 3.51 -25.38 21.19
CA LEU A 119 2.43 -25.59 20.22
C LEU A 119 1.61 -24.29 20.19
N GLY A 120 1.58 -23.65 19.02
CA GLY A 120 1.07 -22.31 18.85
C GLY A 120 -0.39 -22.18 19.30
N HIS A 121 -0.60 -21.48 20.41
CA HIS A 121 -1.89 -20.91 20.76
C HIS A 121 -1.69 -19.42 21.05
N ALA A 122 -1.70 -18.62 19.99
CA ALA A 122 -2.18 -17.23 19.98
C ALA A 122 -2.02 -16.66 18.56
N GLY A 123 -3.09 -16.79 17.80
CA GLY A 123 -3.19 -16.32 16.42
C GLY A 123 -4.15 -17.21 15.66
N GLN A 124 -5.45 -17.07 15.91
CA GLN A 124 -6.41 -17.26 14.81
C GLN A 124 -6.16 -16.12 13.84
N GLU A 125 -5.08 -16.24 13.08
CA GLU A 125 -5.16 -15.95 11.67
C GLU A 125 -6.31 -16.84 11.17
N LYS A 126 -7.20 -16.28 10.36
CA LYS A 126 -8.01 -17.10 9.45
C LYS A 126 -7.05 -17.78 8.49
N GLU A 127 -6.18 -18.65 9.00
CA GLU A 127 -5.51 -19.64 8.22
C GLU A 127 -6.50 -20.78 8.23
N GLU A 128 -7.18 -20.87 7.10
CA GLU A 128 -8.08 -21.93 6.70
C GLU A 128 -7.74 -23.20 7.48
N GLU A 129 -8.67 -23.64 8.33
CA GLU A 129 -8.74 -25.08 8.56
C GLU A 129 -8.98 -25.67 7.18
N ILE A 130 -7.89 -26.08 6.52
CA ILE A 130 -7.92 -27.11 5.50
C ILE A 130 -8.31 -28.38 6.26
N THR A 131 -9.59 -28.45 6.62
CA THR A 131 -10.28 -29.69 6.40
C THR A 131 -10.12 -29.92 4.90
N HIS A 132 -9.31 -30.90 4.51
CA HIS A 132 -9.13 -31.37 3.13
C HIS A 132 -10.47 -31.73 2.42
N ALA A 133 -11.62 -31.52 3.07
CA ALA A 133 -12.96 -31.55 2.49
C ALA A 133 -13.22 -30.38 1.53
N GLY A 134 -12.72 -29.15 1.82
CA GLY A 134 -12.95 -27.98 0.94
C GLY A 134 -12.23 -28.06 -0.41
N GLU A 135 -11.16 -28.84 -0.50
CA GLU A 135 -10.50 -29.15 -1.78
C GLU A 135 -11.16 -30.31 -2.53
N LEU A 136 -11.82 -31.22 -1.83
CA LEU A 136 -12.37 -32.43 -2.42
C LEU A 136 -13.76 -32.23 -3.04
N TYR A 137 -14.53 -31.26 -2.55
CA TYR A 137 -15.88 -30.97 -3.04
C TYR A 137 -15.97 -29.56 -3.62
N ASP A 138 -16.71 -29.40 -4.71
CA ASP A 138 -16.95 -28.11 -5.36
C ASP A 138 -18.39 -27.93 -5.80
N TRP A 139 -18.80 -26.68 -5.93
CA TRP A 139 -20.08 -26.34 -6.51
C TRP A 139 -19.99 -26.32 -8.04
N GLU A 140 -20.95 -26.94 -8.71
CA GLU A 140 -21.04 -27.00 -10.17
C GLU A 140 -22.49 -26.74 -10.62
N TYR A 141 -22.64 -26.16 -11.82
CA TYR A 141 -23.96 -26.02 -12.44
C TYR A 141 -24.37 -27.33 -13.12
N GLU A 142 -25.51 -27.90 -12.73
CA GLU A 142 -26.04 -29.14 -13.30
C GLU A 142 -27.03 -28.89 -14.46
N GLY A 143 -27.54 -27.67 -14.59
CA GLY A 143 -28.48 -27.31 -15.65
C GLY A 143 -29.40 -26.17 -15.21
N PHE A 144 -30.61 -26.13 -15.78
CA PHE A 144 -31.65 -25.17 -15.43
C PHE A 144 -32.91 -25.89 -14.93
N THR A 145 -33.66 -25.22 -14.07
CA THR A 145 -35.00 -25.66 -13.65
C THR A 145 -35.95 -25.66 -14.85
N GLU A 146 -37.11 -26.31 -14.70
CA GLU A 146 -38.18 -26.17 -15.67
C GLU A 146 -38.55 -24.69 -15.87
N CYS A 147 -38.89 -24.34 -17.11
CA CYS A 147 -39.31 -22.98 -17.43
C CYS A 147 -40.60 -22.65 -16.67
N SER A 148 -40.69 -21.45 -16.11
CA SER A 148 -41.87 -21.01 -15.38
C SER A 148 -43.15 -21.05 -16.21
N GLU A 149 -43.02 -20.84 -17.52
CA GLU A 149 -44.11 -20.82 -18.48
C GLU A 149 -43.83 -21.80 -19.61
N SER A 150 -44.85 -22.53 -20.05
CA SER A 150 -44.73 -23.48 -21.16
C SER A 150 -44.84 -22.83 -22.54
N CYS A 151 -45.31 -21.58 -22.63
CA CYS A 151 -45.44 -20.82 -23.87
C CYS A 151 -45.39 -19.31 -23.61
N GLY A 152 -44.91 -18.53 -24.58
CA GLY A 152 -45.00 -17.07 -24.55
C GLY A 152 -43.93 -16.36 -23.71
N GLY A 153 -42.84 -17.05 -23.37
CA GLY A 153 -41.72 -16.52 -22.60
C GLY A 153 -41.86 -16.77 -21.10
N GLY A 154 -40.85 -17.41 -20.51
CA GLY A 154 -40.72 -17.65 -19.08
C GLY A 154 -39.28 -17.47 -18.59
N VAL A 155 -39.05 -17.79 -17.33
CA VAL A 155 -37.71 -17.77 -16.71
C VAL A 155 -37.38 -19.14 -16.11
N GLN A 156 -36.12 -19.54 -16.24
CA GLN A 156 -35.56 -20.74 -15.64
C GLN A 156 -34.32 -20.38 -14.82
N GLY A 157 -34.14 -21.02 -13.67
CA GLY A 157 -33.01 -20.79 -12.76
C GLY A 157 -31.96 -21.88 -12.89
N ALA A 158 -30.68 -21.53 -12.81
CA ALA A 158 -29.60 -22.52 -12.87
C ALA A 158 -29.57 -23.35 -11.58
N VAL A 159 -29.49 -24.67 -11.74
CA VAL A 159 -29.40 -25.64 -10.64
C VAL A 159 -27.93 -25.81 -10.26
N VAL A 160 -27.62 -25.57 -8.99
CA VAL A 160 -26.25 -25.66 -8.45
C VAL A 160 -26.15 -26.82 -7.46
N ILE A 161 -25.26 -27.75 -7.74
CA ILE A 161 -25.06 -28.96 -6.92
C ILE A 161 -23.64 -29.04 -6.37
N CYS A 162 -23.50 -29.76 -5.26
CA CYS A 162 -22.21 -30.10 -4.69
C CYS A 162 -21.69 -31.39 -5.31
N LEU A 163 -20.52 -31.35 -5.94
CA LEU A 163 -19.87 -32.52 -6.54
C LEU A 163 -18.53 -32.81 -5.86
N ASN A 164 -18.17 -34.09 -5.77
CA ASN A 164 -16.81 -34.49 -5.45
C ASN A 164 -15.90 -34.27 -6.68
N LYS A 165 -14.83 -33.49 -6.56
CA LYS A 165 -13.92 -33.15 -7.67
C LYS A 165 -13.24 -34.38 -8.30
N GLN A 166 -12.95 -35.40 -7.48
CA GLN A 166 -12.22 -36.59 -7.94
C GLN A 166 -13.11 -37.58 -8.67
N THR A 167 -14.34 -37.77 -8.20
CA THR A 167 -15.26 -38.79 -8.71
C THR A 167 -16.41 -38.23 -9.55
N ARG A 168 -16.57 -36.89 -9.56
CA ARG A 168 -17.69 -36.15 -10.18
C ARG A 168 -19.07 -36.62 -9.72
N LYS A 169 -19.15 -37.23 -8.53
CA LYS A 169 -20.42 -37.68 -7.94
C LYS A 169 -21.06 -36.60 -7.10
N THR A 170 -22.38 -36.51 -7.17
CA THR A 170 -23.19 -35.63 -6.32
C THR A 170 -23.02 -36.01 -4.86
N ALA A 171 -22.74 -34.99 -4.07
CA ALA A 171 -22.48 -35.06 -2.65
C ALA A 171 -23.52 -34.20 -1.90
N ASP A 172 -23.55 -34.35 -0.59
CA ASP A 172 -24.42 -33.52 0.25
C ASP A 172 -24.01 -32.04 0.17
N GLN A 173 -24.99 -31.12 0.19
CA GLN A 173 -24.72 -29.68 0.08
C GLN A 173 -23.84 -29.14 1.22
N SER A 174 -23.86 -29.78 2.40
CA SER A 174 -23.03 -29.37 3.54
C SER A 174 -21.54 -29.67 3.36
N LEU A 175 -21.18 -30.55 2.42
CA LEU A 175 -19.78 -30.88 2.11
C LEU A 175 -19.11 -29.82 1.24
N CYS A 176 -19.90 -29.03 0.50
CA CYS A 176 -19.39 -27.89 -0.24
C CYS A 176 -19.51 -26.62 0.61
N GLU A 177 -18.49 -25.77 0.52
CA GLU A 177 -18.43 -24.55 1.30
C GLU A 177 -19.50 -23.55 0.83
N SER A 178 -20.44 -23.18 1.71
CA SER A 178 -21.54 -22.28 1.35
C SER A 178 -21.06 -20.88 0.93
N SER A 179 -19.89 -20.45 1.41
CA SER A 179 -19.24 -19.19 1.04
C SER A 179 -18.79 -19.16 -0.43
N ARG A 180 -18.49 -20.32 -1.02
CA ARG A 180 -18.05 -20.48 -2.42
C ARG A 180 -19.19 -20.81 -3.36
N ARG A 181 -20.43 -20.82 -2.87
CA ARG A 181 -21.61 -21.16 -3.69
C ARG A 181 -21.78 -20.12 -4.81
N PRO A 182 -21.86 -20.55 -6.08
CA PRO A 182 -22.12 -19.66 -7.21
C PRO A 182 -23.43 -18.88 -7.06
N PRO A 183 -23.51 -17.66 -7.65
CA PRO A 183 -24.71 -16.85 -7.63
C PRO A 183 -25.87 -17.55 -8.36
N GLN A 184 -27.10 -17.20 -7.98
CA GLN A 184 -28.29 -17.67 -8.67
C GLN A 184 -28.34 -17.04 -10.07
N LEU A 185 -28.20 -17.86 -11.11
CA LEU A 185 -28.32 -17.44 -12.50
C LEU A 185 -29.75 -17.68 -12.97
N LEU A 186 -30.39 -16.65 -13.53
CA LEU A 186 -31.71 -16.73 -14.16
C LEU A 186 -31.55 -16.49 -15.66
N GLN A 187 -32.28 -17.25 -16.48
CA GLN A 187 -32.26 -17.13 -17.92
C GLN A 187 -33.70 -17.14 -18.47
N ASP A 188 -33.95 -16.38 -19.52
CA ASP A 188 -35.18 -16.48 -20.30
C ASP A 188 -35.29 -17.83 -21.04
N CYS A 189 -36.50 -18.34 -21.15
CA CYS A 189 -36.84 -19.58 -21.83
C CYS A 189 -38.16 -19.46 -22.57
N ASN A 190 -38.42 -20.33 -23.56
CA ASN A 190 -39.65 -20.37 -24.35
C ASN A 190 -40.02 -19.01 -24.97
N ALA A 191 -39.02 -18.24 -25.43
CA ALA A 191 -39.20 -16.92 -26.05
C ALA A 191 -39.73 -16.97 -27.50
N GLU A 192 -39.81 -18.17 -28.09
CA GLU A 192 -40.44 -18.38 -29.39
C GLU A 192 -41.95 -18.67 -29.23
N PRO A 193 -42.80 -18.15 -30.13
CA PRO A 193 -44.26 -18.24 -30.04
C PRO A 193 -44.83 -19.64 -30.27
#